data_AF-A0A399EUK5-F1
#
_entry.id   AF-A0A399EUK5-F1
#
_cell.length_a   1.000
_cell.length_b   1.000
_cell.length_c   1.000
_cell.angle_alpha   90.00
_cell.angle_beta   90.00
_cell.angle_gamma   90.00
#
_symmetry.space_group_name_H-M   'P 1'
#
loop_
_entity.id
_entity.type
_entity.pdbx_description
1 polymer ?
#
loop_
_entity_poly.entity_id
_entity_poly.type
_entity_poly.pdbx_seq_one_letter_code
_entity_poly.pdbx_strand_id
1 'polypeptide(L)'
;MLEQPLRPDTSGSVTVTGGGRWFVRATYDREEWVLRMVQRWEGDRWVTTGRDLSRLGDFPVVWGRPLYYFDAEIDPARLAEGQTERVLIGSFVPCVLELPEGWRFSLPRQEGVVTILERQDRPYPQSPGVWRQVEVRFRTSLELVYNLDLPADTPPGQYLVRVELNNAVMPDRRLEVALPVNVVP
;
A
#
# COMPACT_ATOMS: atom_id res chain seq x y z
N MET A 1 18.40 -6.07 -14.86
CA MET A 1 17.99 -4.65 -14.90
C MET A 1 16.70 -4.55 -14.11
N LEU A 2 16.64 -3.77 -13.02
CA LEU A 2 15.40 -3.59 -12.26
C LEU A 2 14.57 -2.53 -12.98
N GLU A 3 13.62 -2.96 -13.80
CA GLU A 3 12.71 -2.06 -14.50
C GLU A 3 11.84 -1.34 -13.47
N GLN A 4 11.94 -0.01 -13.42
CA GLN A 4 11.12 0.78 -12.52
C GLN A 4 9.68 0.79 -13.04
N PRO A 5 8.67 0.56 -12.17
CA PRO A 5 7.30 0.57 -12.62
C PRO A 5 6.87 1.98 -13.03
N LEU A 6 6.22 2.05 -14.18
CA LEU A 6 5.56 3.24 -14.70
C LEU A 6 4.47 3.68 -13.74
N ARG A 7 4.32 5.00 -13.62
CA ARG A 7 3.18 5.63 -12.94
C ARG A 7 2.28 6.24 -14.01
N PRO A 8 0.95 6.18 -13.85
CA PRO A 8 0.05 6.96 -14.69
C PRO A 8 0.47 8.43 -14.67
N ASP A 9 0.39 9.08 -15.83
CA ASP A 9 0.67 10.51 -15.95
C ASP A 9 -0.45 11.35 -15.28
N THR A 10 -0.39 12.68 -15.43
CA THR A 10 -1.42 13.58 -14.89
C THR A 10 -2.80 13.40 -15.53
N SER A 11 -2.89 12.73 -16.69
CA SER A 11 -4.15 12.34 -17.34
C SER A 11 -4.66 10.97 -16.88
N GLY A 12 -3.88 10.25 -16.06
CA GLY A 12 -4.19 8.90 -15.61
C GLY A 12 -3.88 7.82 -16.66
N SER A 13 -3.18 8.16 -17.75
CA SER A 13 -2.81 7.23 -18.82
C SER A 13 -1.39 6.70 -18.66
N VAL A 14 -1.10 5.54 -19.26
CA VAL A 14 0.25 4.98 -19.33
C VAL A 14 0.68 4.87 -20.78
N THR A 15 1.84 5.44 -21.12
CA THR A 15 2.44 5.34 -22.45
C THR A 15 3.43 4.17 -22.50
N VAL A 16 3.31 3.33 -23.53
CA VAL A 16 4.07 2.08 -23.71
C VAL A 16 4.39 1.83 -25.19
N THR A 17 5.38 1.00 -25.49
CA THR A 17 5.59 0.45 -26.85
C THR A 17 5.11 -1.00 -26.94
N GLY A 18 4.81 -1.45 -28.17
CA GLY A 18 4.46 -2.85 -28.44
C GLY A 18 5.60 -3.83 -28.15
N GLY A 19 5.27 -5.10 -27.92
CA GLY A 19 6.26 -6.19 -27.79
C GLY A 19 7.01 -6.24 -26.45
N GLY A 20 6.49 -5.57 -25.42
CA GLY A 20 7.13 -5.45 -24.13
C GLY A 20 6.27 -5.91 -22.96
N ARG A 21 6.93 -6.14 -21.82
CA ARG A 21 6.29 -6.23 -20.51
C ARG A 21 6.40 -4.88 -19.83
N TRP A 22 5.28 -4.34 -19.40
CA TRP A 22 5.21 -3.05 -18.71
C TRP A 22 4.72 -3.25 -17.29
N PHE A 23 5.41 -2.62 -16.35
CA PHE A 23 5.07 -2.64 -14.93
C PHE A 23 4.36 -1.34 -14.60
N VAL A 24 3.10 -1.38 -14.17
CA VAL A 24 2.32 -0.19 -13.80
C VAL A 24 2.06 -0.20 -12.30
N ARG A 25 2.51 0.83 -11.59
CA ARG A 25 2.32 0.97 -10.14
C ARG A 25 1.20 1.95 -9.83
N ALA A 26 0.25 1.50 -9.02
CA ALA A 26 -0.79 2.33 -8.42
C ALA A 26 -0.71 2.28 -6.89
N THR A 27 -1.07 3.39 -6.26
CA THR A 27 -1.13 3.50 -4.80
C THR A 27 -2.52 3.91 -4.37
N TYR A 28 -3.07 3.21 -3.39
CA TYR A 28 -4.40 3.43 -2.85
C TYR A 28 -4.38 3.51 -1.33
N ASP A 29 -5.55 3.79 -0.74
CA ASP A 29 -5.81 3.76 0.71
C ASP A 29 -4.71 4.44 1.52
N ARG A 30 -4.32 5.64 1.05
CA ARG A 30 -3.34 6.48 1.74
C ARG A 30 -4.02 7.09 2.96
N GLU A 31 -3.67 6.57 4.12
CA GLU A 31 -4.27 6.99 5.38
C GLU A 31 -3.17 7.34 6.37
N GLU A 32 -3.43 8.34 7.20
CA GLU A 32 -2.54 8.69 8.31
C GLU A 32 -3.16 8.28 9.63
N TRP A 33 -2.30 7.88 10.54
CA TRP A 33 -2.67 7.24 11.79
C TRP A 33 -1.78 7.76 12.92
N VAL A 34 -2.30 7.65 14.13
CA VAL A 34 -1.54 7.85 15.36
C VAL A 34 -1.73 6.64 16.28
N LEU A 35 -0.63 5.96 16.56
CA LEU A 35 -0.54 4.90 17.57
C LEU A 35 0.00 5.53 18.85
N ARG A 36 -0.76 5.39 19.95
CA ARG A 36 -0.37 5.82 21.29
C ARG A 36 -0.15 4.61 22.15
N MET A 37 1.02 4.52 22.77
CA MET A 37 1.39 3.42 23.65
C MET A 37 1.79 3.94 25.01
N VAL A 38 1.44 3.19 26.05
CA VAL A 38 2.00 3.35 27.40
C VAL A 38 2.92 2.16 27.65
N GLN A 39 4.17 2.46 27.98
CA GLN A 39 5.19 1.44 28.23
C GLN A 39 5.74 1.56 29.65
N ARG A 40 6.03 0.41 30.26
CA ARG A 40 6.67 0.28 31.57
C ARG A 40 8.04 -0.38 31.41
N TRP A 41 9.06 0.13 32.10
CA TRP A 41 10.34 -0.56 32.20
C TRP A 41 10.23 -1.75 33.14
N GLU A 42 10.49 -2.95 32.63
CA GLU A 42 10.46 -4.20 33.39
C GLU A 42 11.74 -4.99 33.14
N GLY A 43 12.55 -5.18 34.18
CA GLY A 43 13.87 -5.77 34.04
C GLY A 43 14.80 -4.87 33.23
N ASP A 44 15.09 -5.28 31.99
CA ASP A 44 16.00 -4.64 31.04
C ASP A 44 15.31 -4.20 29.74
N ARG A 45 13.98 -4.18 29.70
CA ARG A 45 13.21 -3.83 28.50
C ARG A 45 11.96 -3.00 28.78
N TRP A 46 11.52 -2.30 27.74
CA TRP A 46 10.20 -1.66 27.70
C TRP A 46 9.12 -2.68 27.38
N VAL A 47 8.06 -2.71 28.17
CA VAL A 47 6.87 -3.55 27.96
C VAL A 47 5.68 -2.65 27.69
N THR A 48 4.98 -2.86 26.58
CA THR A 48 3.74 -2.14 26.25
C THR A 48 2.59 -2.65 27.13
N THR A 49 2.00 -1.76 27.91
CA THR A 49 0.92 -2.05 28.88
C THR A 49 -0.43 -1.52 28.43
N GLY A 50 -0.44 -0.56 27.51
CA GLY A 50 -1.63 -0.04 26.86
C GLY A 50 -1.29 0.46 25.46
N ARG A 51 -2.24 0.30 24.53
CA ARG A 51 -2.15 0.85 23.17
C ARG A 51 -3.51 1.36 22.71
N ASP A 52 -3.51 2.48 22.03
CA ASP A 52 -4.65 3.08 21.35
C ASP A 52 -4.24 3.49 19.94
N LEU A 53 -5.15 3.33 19.00
CA LEU A 53 -4.90 3.64 17.60
C LEU A 53 -6.06 4.47 17.07
N SER A 54 -5.73 5.64 16.56
CA SER A 54 -6.70 6.55 15.96
C SER A 54 -6.30 6.87 14.53
N ARG A 55 -7.28 6.87 13.63
CA ARG A 55 -7.12 7.41 12.28
C ARG A 55 -7.09 8.94 12.35
N LEU A 56 -6.22 9.56 11.56
CA LEU A 56 -6.14 11.02 11.44
C LEU A 56 -6.80 11.43 10.12
N GLY A 57 -7.90 12.17 10.18
CA GLY A 57 -8.55 12.74 8.99
C GLY A 57 -9.37 11.78 8.14
N ASP A 58 -10.17 12.38 7.27
CA ASP A 58 -11.10 11.70 6.36
C ASP A 58 -10.48 11.59 4.96
N PHE A 59 -9.72 10.52 4.75
CA PHE A 59 -9.18 10.16 3.44
C PHE A 59 -10.15 9.28 2.67
N PRO A 60 -10.26 9.44 1.33
CA PRO A 60 -11.01 8.50 0.51
C PRO A 60 -10.36 7.11 0.63
N VAL A 61 -11.14 6.12 1.01
CA VAL A 61 -10.69 4.74 1.17
C VAL A 61 -11.47 3.83 0.24
N VAL A 62 -10.75 3.03 -0.52
CA VAL A 62 -11.31 2.07 -1.47
C VAL A 62 -11.64 0.76 -0.76
N TRP A 63 -10.68 0.18 -0.02
CA TRP A 63 -10.88 -1.12 0.64
C TRP A 63 -10.97 -1.04 2.16
N GLY A 64 -10.48 0.04 2.79
CA GLY A 64 -10.86 0.38 4.15
C GLY A 64 -9.92 -0.12 5.25
N ARG A 65 -8.95 -1.01 4.96
CA ARG A 65 -8.14 -1.64 6.03
C ARG A 65 -6.72 -2.06 5.62
N PRO A 66 -5.76 -1.13 5.62
CA PRO A 66 -4.35 -1.50 5.68
C PRO A 66 -3.98 -2.07 7.06
N LEU A 67 -4.58 -1.54 8.13
CA LEU A 67 -4.06 -1.70 9.49
C LEU A 67 -4.33 -3.04 10.19
N TYR A 68 -5.37 -3.80 9.80
CA TYR A 68 -5.59 -5.13 10.38
C TYR A 68 -4.46 -6.11 10.03
N TYR A 69 -3.81 -5.92 8.89
CA TYR A 69 -2.61 -6.65 8.51
C TYR A 69 -1.35 -6.08 9.15
N PHE A 70 -1.30 -4.76 9.36
CA PHE A 70 -0.14 -4.11 9.95
C PHE A 70 -0.05 -4.22 11.48
N ASP A 71 -1.18 -4.27 12.19
CA ASP A 71 -1.18 -4.39 13.65
C ASP A 71 -0.55 -5.71 14.13
N ALA A 72 -0.66 -6.77 13.32
CA ALA A 72 -0.03 -8.07 13.58
C ALA A 72 1.44 -8.14 13.15
N GLU A 73 1.83 -7.39 12.12
CA GLU A 73 3.13 -7.54 11.43
C GLU A 73 4.13 -6.41 11.76
N ILE A 74 3.68 -5.27 12.27
CA ILE A 74 4.54 -4.15 12.62
C ILE A 74 4.87 -4.18 14.10
N ASP A 75 6.15 -4.30 14.41
CA ASP A 75 6.67 -4.17 15.77
C ASP A 75 6.91 -2.68 16.09
N PRO A 76 6.09 -2.05 16.95
CA PRO A 76 6.24 -0.63 17.27
C PRO A 76 7.57 -0.28 17.96
N ALA A 77 8.27 -1.26 18.52
CA ALA A 77 9.59 -1.06 19.11
C ALA A 77 10.69 -0.86 18.05
N ARG A 78 10.43 -1.28 16.80
CA ARG A 78 11.38 -1.19 15.68
C ARG A 78 11.13 0.00 14.77
N LEU A 79 10.12 0.81 15.06
CA LEU A 79 9.71 1.96 14.26
C LEU A 79 10.53 3.20 14.61
N ALA A 80 11.50 3.56 13.76
CA ALA A 80 12.19 4.85 13.80
C ALA A 80 11.52 5.88 12.85
N GLU A 81 11.68 7.17 13.14
CA GLU A 81 11.22 8.23 12.24
C GLU A 81 11.87 8.11 10.86
N GLY A 82 11.08 8.31 9.79
CA GLY A 82 11.53 8.18 8.41
C GLY A 82 11.65 6.73 7.91
N GLN A 83 11.50 5.74 8.80
CA GLN A 83 11.52 4.33 8.41
C GLN A 83 10.31 3.98 7.56
N THR A 84 10.54 3.19 6.52
CA THR A 84 9.48 2.62 5.68
C THR A 84 9.57 1.10 5.72
N GLU A 85 8.48 0.47 6.10
CA GLU A 85 8.32 -0.99 6.11
C GLU A 85 7.35 -1.42 5.02
N ARG A 86 7.60 -2.61 4.47
CA ARG A 86 6.77 -3.21 3.42
C ARG A 86 6.31 -4.57 3.90
N VAL A 87 5.01 -4.78 3.87
CA VAL A 87 4.37 -6.03 4.26
C VAL A 87 3.63 -6.58 3.05
N LEU A 88 3.84 -7.85 2.74
CA LEU A 88 3.09 -8.51 1.68
C LEU A 88 1.66 -8.75 2.16
N ILE A 89 0.67 -8.15 1.50
CA ILE A 89 -0.75 -8.26 1.92
C ILE A 89 -1.44 -9.47 1.26
N GLY A 90 -0.88 -10.03 0.18
CA GLY A 90 -1.20 -11.36 -0.36
C GLY A 90 -2.68 -11.70 -0.66
N SER A 91 -3.58 -10.71 -0.71
CA SER A 91 -5.03 -10.94 -0.64
C SER A 91 -5.80 -10.40 -1.84
N PHE A 92 -5.14 -9.88 -2.89
CA PHE A 92 -5.84 -9.33 -4.06
C PHE A 92 -5.78 -10.29 -5.24
N VAL A 93 -6.95 -10.52 -5.85
CA VAL A 93 -7.12 -11.37 -7.01
C VAL A 93 -7.64 -10.52 -8.16
N PRO A 94 -6.90 -10.40 -9.28
CA PRO A 94 -7.39 -9.68 -10.45
C PRO A 94 -8.37 -10.55 -11.25
N CYS A 95 -9.49 -9.96 -11.65
CA CYS A 95 -10.43 -10.49 -12.63
C CYS A 95 -10.41 -9.57 -13.86
N VAL A 96 -10.00 -10.09 -15.01
CA VAL A 96 -9.93 -9.30 -16.24
C VAL A 96 -11.35 -9.13 -16.79
N LEU A 97 -11.80 -7.88 -16.91
CA LEU A 97 -13.12 -7.55 -17.48
C LEU A 97 -13.00 -7.25 -18.98
N GLU A 98 -12.00 -6.46 -19.36
CA GLU A 98 -11.75 -6.04 -20.74
C GLU A 98 -10.25 -5.94 -20.96
N LEU A 99 -9.77 -6.60 -22.01
CA LEU A 99 -8.36 -6.60 -22.39
C LEU A 99 -8.27 -6.79 -23.91
N PRO A 100 -7.44 -5.99 -24.62
CA PRO A 100 -7.23 -6.18 -26.05
C PRO A 100 -6.74 -7.61 -26.37
N GLU A 101 -7.06 -8.09 -27.56
CA GLU A 101 -6.72 -9.45 -27.98
C GLU A 101 -5.20 -9.69 -27.91
N GLY A 102 -4.80 -10.85 -27.38
CA GLY A 102 -3.40 -11.25 -27.25
C GLY A 102 -2.62 -10.58 -26.11
N TRP A 103 -3.15 -9.51 -25.50
CA TRP A 103 -2.52 -8.89 -24.33
C TRP A 103 -2.66 -9.80 -23.11
N ARG A 104 -1.76 -9.63 -22.14
CA ARG A 104 -1.87 -10.34 -20.85
C ARG A 104 -1.73 -9.37 -19.69
N PHE A 105 -2.49 -9.65 -18.64
CA PHE A 105 -2.47 -8.90 -17.39
C PHE A 105 -2.11 -9.82 -16.23
N SER A 106 -1.28 -9.33 -15.30
CA SER A 106 -1.07 -10.01 -14.01
C SER A 106 -0.78 -9.01 -12.90
N LEU A 107 -0.91 -9.45 -11.64
CA LEU A 107 -0.66 -8.65 -10.45
C LEU A 107 0.48 -9.30 -9.64
N PRO A 108 1.75 -9.19 -10.10
CA PRO A 108 2.87 -9.89 -9.47
C PRO A 108 3.22 -9.40 -8.07
N ARG A 109 2.83 -8.16 -7.70
CA ARG A 109 3.26 -7.56 -6.43
C ARG A 109 2.15 -6.73 -5.80
N GLN A 110 1.94 -6.98 -4.52
CA GLN A 110 0.89 -6.41 -3.69
C GLN A 110 1.46 -6.13 -2.31
N GLU A 111 1.70 -4.87 -2.00
CA GLU A 111 2.39 -4.49 -0.76
C GLU A 111 1.60 -3.47 0.02
N GLY A 112 1.46 -3.75 1.31
CA GLY A 112 1.24 -2.72 2.29
C GLY A 112 2.53 -1.97 2.54
N VAL A 113 2.48 -0.65 2.51
CA VAL A 113 3.59 0.21 2.90
C VAL A 113 3.19 0.98 4.15
N VAL A 114 4.09 0.99 5.14
CA VAL A 114 3.98 1.85 6.31
C VAL A 114 5.20 2.74 6.38
N THR A 115 4.97 4.05 6.40
CA THR A 115 6.02 5.04 6.56
C THR A 115 5.81 5.76 7.88
N ILE A 116 6.79 5.67 8.77
CA ILE A 116 6.78 6.40 10.03
C ILE A 116 7.08 7.86 9.75
N LEU A 117 6.09 8.70 10.03
CA LEU A 117 6.17 10.14 9.81
C LEU A 117 6.85 10.83 10.99
N GLU A 118 6.54 10.38 12.20
CA GLU A 118 7.01 11.01 13.43
C GLU A 118 6.97 9.99 14.58
N ARG A 119 7.94 10.09 15.49
CA ARG A 119 7.92 9.35 16.76
C ARG A 119 8.28 10.28 17.89
N GLN A 120 7.45 10.28 18.93
CA GLN A 120 7.69 11.04 20.14
C GLN A 120 7.63 10.14 21.37
N ASP A 121 8.72 10.14 22.11
CA ASP A 121 8.83 9.46 23.40
C ASP A 121 8.75 10.53 24.51
N ARG A 122 7.75 10.43 25.39
CA ARG A 122 7.53 11.38 26.49
C ARG A 122 7.49 10.63 27.83
N PRO A 123 8.03 11.20 28.92
CA PRO A 123 7.83 10.65 30.26
C PRO A 123 6.33 10.54 30.57
N TYR A 124 5.86 9.42 31.13
CA TYR A 124 4.46 9.28 31.51
C TYR A 124 4.23 10.00 32.84
N PRO A 125 3.42 11.06 32.90
CA PRO A 125 3.16 11.75 34.15
C PRO A 125 2.30 10.84 35.05
N GLN A 126 2.72 10.66 36.31
CA GLN A 126 1.96 10.07 37.43
C GLN A 126 2.07 8.55 37.73
N SER A 127 3.25 7.90 37.67
CA SER A 127 3.37 6.54 38.25
C SER A 127 4.73 6.19 38.85
N PRO A 128 4.79 5.46 39.99
CA PRO A 128 6.03 4.87 40.50
C PRO A 128 6.52 3.79 39.54
N GLY A 129 7.68 4.00 38.94
CA GLY A 129 8.28 3.19 37.87
C GLY A 129 8.79 4.07 36.73
N VAL A 130 9.73 3.56 35.91
CA VAL A 130 10.13 4.28 34.69
C VAL A 130 9.07 3.99 33.64
N TRP A 131 8.05 4.84 33.54
CA TRP A 131 6.97 4.76 32.56
C TRP A 131 7.17 5.79 31.45
N ARG A 132 6.78 5.46 30.23
CA ARG A 132 6.77 6.40 29.10
C ARG A 132 5.52 6.29 28.24
N GLN A 133 5.11 7.41 27.68
CA GLN A 133 4.19 7.46 26.56
C GLN A 133 5.00 7.49 25.27
N VAL A 134 4.62 6.66 24.32
CA VAL A 134 5.17 6.70 22.96
C VAL A 134 4.02 7.02 22.03
N GLU A 135 4.16 8.07 21.23
CA GLU A 135 3.24 8.40 20.15
C GLU A 135 3.97 8.22 18.81
N VAL A 136 3.38 7.46 17.91
CA VAL A 136 3.93 7.19 16.57
C VAL A 136 2.89 7.62 15.55
N ARG A 137 3.23 8.64 14.75
CA ARG A 137 2.44 9.02 13.58
C ARG A 137 3.00 8.32 12.37
N PHE A 138 2.14 7.68 11.59
CA PHE A 138 2.55 6.97 10.40
C PHE A 138 1.52 7.07 9.29
N ARG A 139 1.98 6.82 8.06
CA ARG A 139 1.13 6.72 6.88
C ARG A 139 1.13 5.29 6.40
N THR A 140 -0.06 4.75 6.16
CA THR A 140 -0.25 3.47 5.47
C THR A 140 -0.61 3.73 4.02
N SER A 141 -0.20 2.85 3.12
CA SER A 141 -0.74 2.78 1.76
C SER A 141 -0.73 1.36 1.23
N LEU A 142 -1.58 1.10 0.24
CA LEU A 142 -1.53 -0.12 -0.56
C LEU A 142 -0.88 0.19 -1.90
N GLU A 143 0.17 -0.55 -2.24
CA GLU A 143 0.84 -0.48 -3.52
C GLU A 143 0.64 -1.74 -4.32
N LEU A 144 0.01 -1.58 -5.48
CA LEU A 144 -0.24 -2.66 -6.43
C LEU A 144 0.63 -2.40 -7.67
N VAL A 145 1.36 -3.43 -8.09
CA VAL A 145 2.10 -3.40 -9.36
C VAL A 145 1.50 -4.42 -10.30
N TYR A 146 0.96 -3.91 -11.39
CA TYR A 146 0.39 -4.70 -12.49
C TYR A 146 1.44 -4.93 -13.56
N ASN A 147 1.42 -6.10 -14.19
CA ASN A 147 2.14 -6.34 -15.43
C ASN A 147 1.15 -6.31 -16.59
N LEU A 148 1.58 -5.68 -17.66
CA LEU A 148 0.89 -5.64 -18.93
C LEU A 148 1.85 -6.13 -20.02
N ASP A 149 1.58 -7.30 -20.57
CA ASP A 149 2.35 -7.89 -21.67
C ASP A 149 1.66 -7.59 -23.00
N LEU A 150 2.35 -6.88 -23.91
CA LEU A 150 1.83 -6.48 -25.22
C LEU A 150 2.47 -7.33 -26.34
N PRO A 151 1.68 -7.86 -27.29
CA PRO A 151 2.20 -8.41 -28.53
C PRO A 151 3.06 -7.40 -29.31
N ALA A 152 4.06 -7.89 -30.05
CA ALA A 152 4.98 -7.06 -30.82
C ALA A 152 4.31 -6.32 -31.99
N ASP A 153 3.23 -6.88 -32.51
CA ASP A 153 2.43 -6.37 -33.61
C ASP A 153 1.26 -5.47 -33.15
N THR A 154 1.21 -5.12 -31.86
CA THR A 154 0.20 -4.19 -31.33
C THR A 154 0.29 -2.85 -32.05
N PRO A 155 -0.76 -2.42 -32.78
CA PRO A 155 -0.69 -1.17 -33.53
C PRO A 155 -0.69 0.04 -32.58
N PRO A 156 -0.02 1.15 -32.94
CA PRO A 156 -0.11 2.39 -32.18
C PRO A 156 -1.55 2.88 -32.05
N GLY A 157 -1.92 3.39 -30.89
CA GLY A 157 -3.28 3.83 -30.62
C GLY A 157 -3.63 3.90 -29.14
N GLN A 158 -4.87 4.29 -28.88
CA GLN A 158 -5.43 4.34 -27.53
C GLN A 158 -6.22 3.06 -27.25
N TYR A 159 -5.91 2.44 -26.12
CA TYR A 159 -6.54 1.22 -25.64
C TYR A 159 -7.05 1.42 -24.22
N LEU A 160 -8.04 0.61 -23.85
CA LEU A 160 -8.54 0.55 -22.49
C LEU A 160 -8.37 -0.86 -21.95
N VAL A 161 -7.78 -0.97 -20.77
CA VAL A 161 -7.73 -2.21 -20.00
C VAL A 161 -8.62 -2.04 -18.78
N ARG A 162 -9.59 -2.94 -18.58
CA ARG A 162 -10.46 -2.93 -17.40
C ARG A 162 -10.26 -4.21 -16.61
N VAL A 163 -9.92 -4.04 -15.34
CA VAL A 163 -9.74 -5.15 -14.39
C VAL A 163 -10.52 -4.86 -13.12
N GLU A 164 -11.17 -5.87 -12.59
CA GLU A 164 -11.74 -5.83 -11.25
C GLU A 164 -10.72 -6.45 -10.28
N LEU A 165 -10.32 -5.68 -9.27
CA LEU A 165 -9.48 -6.16 -8.19
C LEU A 165 -10.38 -6.54 -7.02
N ASN A 166 -10.41 -7.83 -6.73
CA ASN A 166 -11.17 -8.40 -5.64
C ASN A 166 -10.27 -8.59 -4.42
N ASN A 167 -10.74 -8.18 -3.25
CA ASN A 167 -10.10 -8.50 -1.99
C ASN A 167 -10.62 -9.86 -1.49
N ALA A 168 -9.75 -10.86 -1.44
CA ALA A 168 -10.12 -12.23 -1.05
C ALA A 168 -10.57 -12.35 0.42
N VAL A 169 -10.14 -11.43 1.29
CA VAL A 169 -10.57 -11.42 2.71
C VAL A 169 -11.75 -10.48 2.99
N MET A 170 -12.05 -9.57 2.06
CA MET A 170 -13.20 -8.66 2.11
C MET A 170 -13.93 -8.73 0.76
N PRO A 171 -14.65 -9.84 0.50
CA PRO A 171 -15.18 -10.15 -0.84
C PRO A 171 -16.29 -9.18 -1.31
N ASP A 172 -16.83 -8.38 -0.40
CA ASP A 172 -17.74 -7.26 -0.68
C ASP A 172 -17.01 -6.02 -1.23
N ARG A 173 -15.67 -5.98 -1.13
CA ARG A 173 -14.84 -4.86 -1.56
C ARG A 173 -14.14 -5.17 -2.86
N ARG A 174 -14.55 -4.44 -3.90
CA ARG A 174 -14.06 -4.55 -5.27
C ARG A 174 -13.68 -3.18 -5.77
N LEU A 175 -12.61 -3.13 -6.57
CA LEU A 175 -12.23 -1.94 -7.30
C LEU A 175 -12.16 -2.27 -8.78
N GLU A 176 -12.96 -1.58 -9.57
CA GLU A 176 -12.72 -1.56 -11.00
C GLU A 176 -11.60 -0.56 -11.31
N VAL A 177 -10.55 -1.04 -11.97
CA VAL A 177 -9.46 -0.22 -12.50
C VAL A 177 -9.62 -0.18 -14.01
N ALA A 178 -9.93 1.01 -14.50
CA ALA A 178 -9.84 1.38 -15.90
C ALA A 178 -8.46 2.01 -16.15
N LEU A 179 -7.63 1.35 -16.93
CA LEU A 179 -6.29 1.79 -17.27
C LEU A 179 -6.25 2.19 -18.76
N PRO A 180 -6.27 3.50 -19.07
CA PRO A 180 -6.01 3.97 -20.42
C PRO A 180 -4.54 3.73 -20.79
N VAL A 181 -4.32 3.06 -21.92
CA VAL A 181 -2.98 2.72 -22.42
C VAL A 181 -2.78 3.35 -23.79
N ASN A 182 -1.73 4.15 -23.92
CA ASN A 182 -1.34 4.76 -25.18
C ASN A 182 -0.13 4.00 -25.74
N VAL A 183 -0.35 3.25 -26.83
CA VAL A 183 0.72 2.52 -27.52
C VAL A 183 1.36 3.45 -28.54
N VAL A 184 2.66 3.69 -28.38
CA VAL A 184 3.48 4.48 -29.31
C VAL A 184 4.39 3.56 -30.13
N PRO A 185 4.86 4.03 -31.31
CA PRO A 185 5.77 3.27 -32.17
C PRO A 185 7.06 2.83 -31.47
#